data_AF-A0A3T0KZU3-F1
#
_entry.id   AF-A0A3T0KZU3-F1
#
_cell.length_a   1.000
_cell.length_b   1.000
_cell.length_c   1.000
_cell.angle_alpha   90.00
_cell.angle_beta   90.00
_cell.angle_gamma   90.00
#
_symmetry.space_group_name_H-M   'P 1'
#
loop_
_entity.id
_entity.type
_entity.pdbx_description
1 polymer ?
#
loop_
_entity_poly.entity_id
_entity_poly.type
_entity_poly.pdbx_seq_one_letter_code
_entity_poly.pdbx_strand_id
1 'polypeptide(L)'
;MKQAQILLTVNGAKHLIAKALTKYIDFSKRVYIAYGTTNNYLLYHLGIKTSKLYAAGCNVKGKFNVTADRDKAVIVQNGNLKDISEFDISSKDIFIKGANALWYENGKKHAAVAAADPNGGTYGNFYIKAACRGAKIIIPVGHEKLIPCFVETSQNVDVSTGSKIAMLRFFTGEVFTEIEAFKTLFDLDAQIILSGGIEDSKGGVGFLVRGEKINEAVDFANKYNETGINAQGEYIF
;
A
#
# COMPACT_ATOMS: atom_id res chain seq x y z
N MET A 1 -31.51 4.16 -0.74
CA MET A 1 -30.06 4.13 -1.06
C MET A 1 -29.72 2.74 -1.55
N LYS A 2 -29.11 2.60 -2.73
CA LYS A 2 -28.79 1.29 -3.32
C LYS A 2 -27.60 0.64 -2.61
N GLN A 3 -27.50 -0.68 -2.69
CA GLN A 3 -26.45 -1.47 -2.04
C GLN A 3 -25.91 -2.55 -2.98
N ALA A 4 -24.63 -2.89 -2.83
CA ALA A 4 -24.01 -4.04 -3.49
C ALA A 4 -23.02 -4.74 -2.55
N GLN A 5 -22.82 -6.03 -2.75
CA GLN A 5 -21.74 -6.79 -2.15
C GLN A 5 -20.62 -6.98 -3.18
N ILE A 6 -19.39 -6.63 -2.82
CA ILE A 6 -18.24 -6.68 -3.71
C ILE A 6 -17.14 -7.48 -3.01
N LEU A 7 -16.68 -8.55 -3.64
CA LEU A 7 -15.44 -9.21 -3.25
C LEU A 7 -14.28 -8.59 -4.04
N LEU A 8 -13.26 -8.12 -3.34
CA LEU A 8 -12.00 -7.70 -3.93
C LEU A 8 -10.93 -8.75 -3.66
N THR A 9 -10.29 -9.25 -4.71
CA THR A 9 -9.02 -9.97 -4.55
C THR A 9 -7.94 -9.00 -4.07
N VAL A 10 -6.78 -9.51 -3.66
CA VAL A 10 -5.63 -8.67 -3.31
C VAL A 10 -5.22 -7.76 -4.48
N ASN A 11 -5.37 -8.22 -5.73
CA ASN A 11 -5.10 -7.42 -6.92
C ASN A 11 -6.18 -6.35 -7.13
N GLY A 12 -7.46 -6.72 -7.02
CA GLY A 12 -8.58 -5.79 -7.11
C GLY A 12 -8.49 -4.66 -6.08
N ALA A 13 -8.16 -4.99 -4.82
CA ALA A 13 -7.95 -4.02 -3.75
C ALA A 13 -6.79 -3.06 -4.05
N LYS A 14 -5.65 -3.58 -4.54
CA LYS A 14 -4.51 -2.73 -4.94
C LYS A 14 -4.87 -1.81 -6.10
N HIS A 15 -5.57 -2.30 -7.13
CA HIS A 15 -6.08 -1.46 -8.22
C HIS A 15 -7.02 -0.38 -7.71
N LEU A 16 -7.97 -0.73 -6.84
CA LEU A 16 -8.93 0.22 -6.28
C LEU A 16 -8.21 1.34 -5.51
N ILE A 17 -7.35 0.97 -4.55
CA ILE A 17 -6.57 1.92 -3.75
C ILE A 17 -5.69 2.79 -4.64
N ALA A 18 -4.92 2.17 -5.55
CA ALA A 18 -4.02 2.89 -6.43
C ALA A 18 -4.75 3.85 -7.38
N LYS A 19 -5.86 3.42 -7.99
CA LYS A 19 -6.66 4.28 -8.86
C LYS A 19 -7.27 5.45 -8.10
N ALA A 20 -7.76 5.22 -6.88
CA ALA A 20 -8.28 6.28 -6.03
C ALA A 20 -7.18 7.31 -5.69
N LEU A 21 -5.98 6.85 -5.37
CA LEU A 21 -4.84 7.73 -5.09
C LEU A 21 -4.47 8.63 -6.26
N THR A 22 -4.67 8.20 -7.52
CA THR A 22 -4.46 9.08 -8.68
C THR A 22 -5.38 10.30 -8.70
N LYS A 23 -6.54 10.23 -8.04
CA LYS A 23 -7.47 11.36 -7.87
C LYS A 23 -7.27 12.08 -6.53
N TYR A 24 -6.82 11.37 -5.50
CA TYR A 24 -6.68 11.91 -4.14
C TYR A 24 -5.40 12.74 -3.94
N ILE A 25 -4.31 12.37 -4.62
CA ILE A 25 -3.01 13.02 -4.46
C ILE A 25 -2.90 14.24 -5.36
N ASP A 26 -2.44 15.36 -4.80
CA ASP A 26 -2.05 16.55 -5.54
C ASP A 26 -0.65 16.35 -6.16
N PHE A 27 -0.62 15.88 -7.40
CA PHE A 27 0.62 15.69 -8.16
C PHE A 27 1.24 16.99 -8.68
N SER A 28 0.69 18.18 -8.38
CA SER A 28 1.42 19.44 -8.63
C SER A 28 2.65 19.58 -7.72
N LYS A 29 2.61 18.92 -6.56
CA LYS A 29 3.72 18.79 -5.61
C LYS A 29 4.63 17.63 -5.98
N ARG A 30 5.84 17.59 -5.41
CA ARG A 30 6.71 16.42 -5.53
C ARG A 30 6.17 15.31 -4.64
N VAL A 31 5.95 14.14 -5.24
CA VAL A 31 5.44 12.95 -4.55
C VAL A 31 6.54 11.90 -4.54
N TYR A 32 7.14 11.66 -3.38
CA TYR A 32 8.08 10.57 -3.18
C TYR A 32 7.30 9.27 -2.99
N ILE A 33 7.42 8.35 -3.95
CA ILE A 33 6.73 7.06 -3.93
C ILE A 33 7.69 5.99 -3.44
N ALA A 34 7.58 5.59 -2.17
CA ALA A 34 8.42 4.53 -1.61
C ALA A 34 8.05 3.14 -2.18
N TYR A 35 8.92 2.15 -1.97
CA TYR A 35 8.67 0.76 -2.36
C TYR A 35 7.41 0.18 -1.71
N GLY A 36 6.67 -0.62 -2.49
CA GLY A 36 5.50 -1.36 -2.04
C GLY A 36 4.67 -1.87 -3.21
N THR A 37 4.09 -3.06 -3.08
CA THR A 37 3.29 -3.66 -4.16
C THR A 37 2.09 -2.78 -4.52
N THR A 38 1.38 -2.21 -3.56
CA THR A 38 0.30 -1.23 -3.84
C THR A 38 0.81 0.03 -4.54
N ASN A 39 2.02 0.50 -4.18
CA ASN A 39 2.64 1.65 -4.83
C ASN A 39 3.04 1.33 -6.29
N ASN A 40 3.38 0.07 -6.58
CA ASN A 40 3.58 -0.38 -7.96
C ASN A 40 2.30 -0.23 -8.80
N TYR A 41 1.13 -0.54 -8.22
CA TYR A 41 -0.16 -0.32 -8.86
C TYR A 41 -0.47 1.18 -9.05
N LEU A 42 0.01 2.06 -8.15
CA LEU A 42 -0.08 3.50 -8.33
C LEU A 42 0.74 3.95 -9.55
N LEU A 43 1.99 3.49 -9.67
CA LEU A 43 2.82 3.76 -10.84
C LEU A 43 2.16 3.29 -12.14
N TYR A 44 1.59 2.08 -12.13
CA TYR A 44 0.80 1.55 -13.25
C TYR A 44 -0.34 2.49 -13.66
N HIS A 45 -1.14 2.98 -12.71
CA HIS A 45 -2.26 3.89 -13.01
C HIS A 45 -1.82 5.31 -13.42
N LEU A 46 -0.58 5.69 -13.11
CA LEU A 46 0.06 6.91 -13.61
C LEU A 46 0.73 6.71 -14.99
N GLY A 47 0.68 5.50 -15.56
CA GLY A 47 1.34 5.19 -16.82
C GLY A 47 2.85 5.02 -16.72
N ILE A 48 3.39 4.91 -15.50
CA ILE A 48 4.82 4.72 -15.23
C ILE A 48 5.11 3.23 -15.15
N LYS A 49 5.95 2.73 -16.07
CA LYS A 49 6.36 1.32 -16.11
C LYS A 49 7.56 1.09 -15.20
N THR A 50 7.51 0.03 -14.41
CA THR A 50 8.64 -0.51 -13.67
C THR A 50 9.20 -1.70 -14.42
N SER A 51 10.52 -1.84 -14.47
CA SER A 51 11.19 -2.97 -15.11
C SER A 51 11.22 -4.20 -14.20
N LYS A 52 11.18 -3.98 -12.89
CA LYS A 52 11.23 -5.02 -11.84
C LYS A 52 10.10 -4.84 -10.85
N LEU A 53 9.93 -5.80 -9.95
CA LEU A 53 9.01 -5.67 -8.82
C LEU A 53 9.38 -4.45 -7.95
N TYR A 54 8.47 -3.48 -7.88
CA TYR A 54 8.63 -2.28 -7.07
C TYR A 54 8.24 -2.52 -5.59
N ALA A 55 8.92 -3.44 -4.93
CA ALA A 55 8.71 -3.75 -3.52
C ALA A 55 10.04 -4.09 -2.85
N ALA A 56 10.09 -3.95 -1.51
CA ALA A 56 11.26 -4.35 -0.73
C ALA A 56 10.94 -5.59 0.10
N GLY A 57 10.31 -5.41 1.26
CA GLY A 57 9.81 -6.53 2.08
C GLY A 57 8.61 -7.22 1.42
N CYS A 58 8.67 -8.54 1.31
CA CYS A 58 7.65 -9.36 0.68
C CYS A 58 7.51 -10.71 1.39
N ASN A 59 6.27 -11.14 1.61
CA ASN A 59 5.97 -12.46 2.17
C ASN A 59 5.69 -13.41 1.01
N VAL A 60 6.69 -14.18 0.61
CA VAL A 60 6.64 -15.08 -0.56
C VAL A 60 7.31 -16.41 -0.22
N LYS A 61 6.88 -17.49 -0.87
CA LYS A 61 7.38 -18.86 -0.64
C LYS A 61 7.30 -19.30 0.84
N GLY A 62 6.34 -18.76 1.60
CA GLY A 62 6.19 -19.05 3.03
C GLY A 62 7.27 -18.44 3.94
N LYS A 63 7.99 -17.41 3.48
CA LYS A 63 9.09 -16.78 4.22
C LYS A 63 8.90 -15.27 4.30
N PHE A 64 9.41 -14.66 5.37
CA PHE A 64 9.71 -13.23 5.39
C PHE A 64 10.89 -12.98 4.46
N ASN A 65 10.64 -12.28 3.37
CA ASN A 65 11.58 -12.14 2.28
C ASN A 65 11.80 -10.68 1.91
N VAL A 66 12.85 -10.47 1.14
CA VAL A 66 13.21 -9.17 0.59
C VAL A 66 13.50 -9.39 -0.88
N THR A 67 13.10 -8.46 -1.75
CA THR A 67 13.51 -8.57 -3.15
C THR A 67 15.03 -8.40 -3.26
N ALA A 68 15.68 -9.27 -4.05
CA ALA A 68 17.12 -9.21 -4.31
C ALA A 68 17.46 -8.01 -5.19
N ASP A 69 16.54 -7.65 -6.08
CA ASP A 69 16.66 -6.56 -7.03
C ASP A 69 15.33 -5.81 -7.15
N ARG A 70 15.40 -4.52 -7.47
CA ARG A 70 14.25 -3.60 -7.60
C ARG A 70 14.69 -2.31 -8.28
N ASP A 71 13.75 -1.65 -8.95
CA ASP A 71 13.98 -0.31 -9.49
C ASP A 71 14.29 0.70 -8.37
N LYS A 72 14.87 1.85 -8.73
CA LYS A 72 15.04 2.96 -7.78
C LYS A 72 13.68 3.53 -7.38
N ALA A 73 13.58 4.00 -6.14
CA ALA A 73 12.39 4.75 -5.73
C ALA A 73 12.21 5.98 -6.64
N VAL A 74 10.98 6.44 -6.83
CA VAL A 74 10.67 7.53 -7.78
C VAL A 74 10.06 8.74 -7.10
N ILE A 75 10.28 9.90 -7.72
CA ILE A 75 9.58 11.14 -7.42
C ILE A 75 8.73 11.49 -8.63
N VAL A 76 7.44 11.72 -8.40
CA VAL A 76 6.51 12.15 -9.45
C VAL A 76 6.08 13.59 -9.17
N GLN A 77 6.13 14.44 -10.19
CA GLN A 77 5.56 15.78 -10.16
C GLN A 77 5.03 16.15 -11.54
N ASN A 78 3.82 16.68 -11.59
CA ASN A 78 3.08 17.01 -12.81
C ASN A 78 3.05 15.83 -13.80
N GLY A 79 2.82 14.62 -13.28
CA GLY A 79 2.79 13.37 -14.06
C GLY A 79 4.14 12.90 -14.60
N ASN A 80 5.25 13.58 -14.28
CA ASN A 80 6.58 13.25 -14.80
C ASN A 80 7.51 12.74 -13.68
N LEU A 81 8.39 11.81 -14.04
CA LEU A 81 9.48 11.39 -13.18
C LEU A 81 10.48 12.53 -12.98
N LYS A 82 10.94 12.71 -11.74
CA LYS A 82 12.00 13.65 -11.37
C LYS A 82 13.24 12.89 -10.93
N ASP A 83 14.40 13.52 -11.09
CA ASP A 83 15.64 12.97 -10.56
C ASP A 83 15.58 12.89 -9.03
N ILE A 84 16.06 11.77 -8.51
CA ILE A 84 16.10 11.43 -7.09
C ILE A 84 17.48 11.67 -6.47
N SER A 85 18.53 11.84 -7.28
CA SER A 85 19.93 11.93 -6.84
C SER A 85 20.16 12.95 -5.70
N GLU A 86 19.53 14.12 -5.79
CA GLU A 86 19.63 15.22 -4.82
C GLU A 86 18.34 15.45 -4.02
N PHE A 87 17.40 14.50 -4.06
CA PHE A 87 16.12 14.68 -3.39
C PHE A 87 16.26 14.53 -1.87
N ASP A 88 15.96 15.61 -1.16
CA ASP A 88 15.64 15.58 0.26
C ASP A 88 14.21 16.08 0.49
N ILE A 89 13.49 15.36 1.35
CA ILE A 89 12.07 15.59 1.56
C ILE A 89 11.82 16.85 2.39
N SER A 90 10.84 17.66 2.04
CA SER A 90 10.47 18.90 2.73
C SER A 90 8.99 18.90 3.11
N SER A 91 8.57 19.90 3.89
CA SER A 91 7.16 20.14 4.25
C SER A 91 6.23 20.32 3.03
N LYS A 92 6.77 20.67 1.86
CA LYS A 92 6.02 20.90 0.62
C LYS A 92 5.76 19.62 -0.18
N ASP A 93 6.38 18.51 0.21
CA ASP A 93 6.31 17.25 -0.52
C ASP A 93 5.27 16.30 0.05
N ILE A 94 4.94 15.28 -0.73
CA ILE A 94 4.08 14.17 -0.31
C ILE A 94 4.92 12.90 -0.24
N PHE A 95 4.89 12.21 0.89
CA PHE A 95 5.49 10.90 1.07
C PHE A 95 4.43 9.82 1.02
N ILE A 96 4.59 8.83 0.14
CA ILE A 96 3.71 7.66 0.11
C ILE A 96 4.48 6.37 0.35
N LYS A 97 4.02 5.58 1.31
CA LYS A 97 4.63 4.29 1.65
C LYS A 97 3.57 3.30 2.12
N GLY A 98 3.52 2.14 1.48
CA GLY A 98 2.62 1.07 1.93
C GLY A 98 3.03 0.41 3.24
N ALA A 99 2.12 -0.37 3.80
CA ALA A 99 2.31 -1.07 5.08
C ALA A 99 2.17 -2.59 4.95
N ASN A 100 2.52 -3.31 6.02
CA ASN A 100 2.38 -4.77 6.18
C ASN A 100 1.35 -5.17 7.22
N ALA A 101 0.90 -4.22 8.06
CA ALA A 101 -0.14 -4.40 9.04
C ALA A 101 -1.09 -3.20 9.02
N LEU A 102 -2.37 -3.48 9.20
CA LEU A 102 -3.46 -2.54 9.45
C LEU A 102 -4.18 -2.99 10.71
N TRP A 103 -4.55 -2.08 11.60
CA TRP A 103 -5.46 -2.39 12.70
C TRP A 103 -6.30 -1.17 13.07
N TYR A 104 -7.32 -1.42 13.87
CA TYR A 104 -8.19 -0.40 14.42
C TYR A 104 -8.00 -0.32 15.93
N GLU A 105 -7.79 0.89 16.44
CA GLU A 105 -7.67 1.16 17.87
C GLU A 105 -8.44 2.45 18.16
N ASN A 106 -9.37 2.42 19.12
CA ASN A 106 -10.22 3.57 19.47
C ASN A 106 -10.92 4.22 18.26
N GLY A 107 -11.41 3.39 17.33
CA GLY A 107 -12.10 3.85 16.12
C GLY A 107 -11.19 4.48 15.05
N LYS A 108 -9.86 4.43 15.23
CA LYS A 108 -8.88 4.99 14.29
C LYS A 108 -8.08 3.89 13.61
N LYS A 109 -7.69 4.14 12.36
CA LYS A 109 -6.82 3.25 11.59
C LYS A 109 -5.36 3.49 11.96
N HIS A 110 -4.63 2.41 12.07
CA HIS A 110 -3.19 2.43 12.28
C HIS A 110 -2.51 1.45 11.35
N ALA A 111 -1.24 1.70 11.06
CA ALA A 111 -0.47 0.85 10.16
C ALA A 111 0.97 0.66 10.66
N ALA A 112 1.58 -0.45 10.27
CA ALA A 112 2.98 -0.73 10.52
C ALA A 112 3.61 -1.45 9.34
N VAL A 113 4.92 -1.27 9.16
CA VAL A 113 5.70 -1.90 8.10
C VAL A 113 6.69 -2.89 8.69
N ALA A 114 6.90 -4.01 8.01
CA ALA A 114 7.95 -4.96 8.37
C ALA A 114 9.29 -4.46 7.80
N ALA A 115 10.31 -4.32 8.65
CA ALA A 115 11.64 -3.88 8.29
C ALA A 115 12.67 -4.99 8.54
N ALA A 116 13.23 -5.52 7.45
CA ALA A 116 14.36 -6.46 7.48
C ALA A 116 15.73 -5.74 7.37
N ASP A 117 15.77 -4.53 6.84
CA ASP A 117 16.99 -3.72 6.80
C ASP A 117 17.34 -3.22 8.21
N PRO A 118 18.52 -3.56 8.78
CA PRO A 118 18.92 -3.13 10.12
C PRO A 118 19.06 -1.60 10.22
N ASN A 119 19.18 -0.88 9.11
CA ASN A 119 19.18 0.59 9.08
C ASN A 119 17.77 1.19 8.98
N GLY A 120 16.71 0.38 9.05
CA GLY A 120 15.31 0.81 8.96
C GLY A 120 14.82 1.14 7.54
N GLY A 121 15.68 1.03 6.52
CA GLY A 121 15.34 1.23 5.11
C GLY A 121 14.66 2.58 4.81
N THR A 122 13.71 2.59 3.86
CA THR A 122 12.98 3.82 3.52
C THR A 122 12.19 4.40 4.71
N TYR A 123 11.82 3.57 5.70
CA TYR A 123 11.14 4.05 6.89
C TYR A 123 12.09 4.94 7.72
N GLY A 124 13.26 4.42 8.12
CA GLY A 124 14.24 5.19 8.88
C GLY A 124 14.74 6.43 8.12
N ASN A 125 15.08 6.25 6.84
CA ASN A 125 15.75 7.28 6.06
C ASN A 125 14.83 8.42 5.56
N PHE A 126 13.57 8.13 5.25
CA PHE A 126 12.66 9.09 4.62
C PHE A 126 11.38 9.34 5.41
N TYR A 127 10.74 8.31 5.97
CA TYR A 127 9.51 8.52 6.74
C TYR A 127 9.77 9.39 7.97
N ILE A 128 10.86 9.14 8.71
CA ILE A 128 11.22 9.97 9.87
C ILE A 128 11.42 11.42 9.45
N LYS A 129 12.17 11.69 8.38
CA LYS A 129 12.35 13.06 7.85
C LYS A 129 11.03 13.69 7.43
N ALA A 130 10.17 12.96 6.72
CA ALA A 130 8.85 13.41 6.30
C ALA A 130 8.01 13.84 7.50
N ALA A 131 8.01 13.01 8.55
CA ALA A 131 7.28 13.26 9.79
C ALA A 131 7.82 14.50 10.52
N CYS A 132 9.14 14.58 10.73
CA CYS A 132 9.78 15.70 11.41
C CYS A 132 9.60 17.03 10.67
N ARG A 133 9.60 16.99 9.34
CA ARG A 133 9.49 18.19 8.50
C ARG A 133 8.05 18.56 8.17
N GLY A 134 7.06 17.78 8.62
CA GLY A 134 5.64 18.07 8.37
C GLY A 134 5.20 17.88 6.93
N ALA A 135 5.82 16.96 6.19
CA ALA A 135 5.36 16.56 4.86
C ALA A 135 4.01 15.83 4.97
N LYS A 136 3.16 15.90 3.92
CA LYS A 136 1.94 15.08 3.88
C LYS A 136 2.35 13.62 3.71
N ILE A 137 1.91 12.74 4.61
CA ILE A 137 2.21 11.31 4.56
C ILE A 137 0.94 10.52 4.28
N ILE A 138 0.98 9.64 3.28
CA ILE A 138 -0.13 8.76 2.90
C ILE A 138 0.36 7.31 2.97
N ILE A 139 -0.41 6.45 3.62
CA ILE A 139 -0.06 5.06 3.92
C ILE A 139 -1.10 4.14 3.28
N PRO A 140 -0.93 3.77 2.00
CA PRO A 140 -1.81 2.83 1.34
C PRO A 140 -1.66 1.43 1.91
N VAL A 141 -2.76 0.85 2.36
CA VAL A 141 -2.79 -0.52 2.89
C VAL A 141 -4.19 -1.10 2.69
N GLY A 142 -4.26 -2.34 2.21
CA GLY A 142 -5.53 -3.03 2.08
C GLY A 142 -5.88 -3.80 3.36
N HIS A 143 -7.14 -4.19 3.45
CA HIS A 143 -7.65 -4.97 4.58
C HIS A 143 -7.21 -6.44 4.56
N GLU A 144 -6.52 -6.90 3.52
CA GLU A 144 -5.84 -8.20 3.52
C GLU A 144 -4.73 -8.29 4.59
N LYS A 145 -4.26 -7.13 5.07
CA LYS A 145 -3.25 -6.98 6.12
C LYS A 145 -3.82 -6.62 7.48
N LEU A 146 -5.14 -6.77 7.67
CA LEU A 146 -5.77 -6.51 8.95
C LEU A 146 -5.26 -7.51 10.00
N ILE A 147 -4.71 -6.99 11.11
CA ILE A 147 -4.28 -7.76 12.28
C ILE A 147 -5.14 -7.40 13.50
N PRO A 148 -5.31 -8.31 14.48
CA PRO A 148 -6.13 -8.04 15.65
C PRO A 148 -5.61 -6.88 16.52
N CYS A 149 -4.29 -6.83 16.72
CA CYS A 149 -3.62 -5.77 17.46
C CYS A 149 -2.15 -5.68 17.02
N PHE A 150 -1.56 -4.51 17.18
CA PHE A 150 -0.15 -4.32 16.92
C PHE A 150 0.71 -4.98 17.99
N VAL A 151 1.75 -5.68 17.55
CA VAL A 151 2.77 -6.28 18.41
C VAL A 151 4.11 -5.66 18.02
N GLU A 152 4.79 -5.08 18.99
CA GLU A 152 6.14 -4.58 18.82
C GLU A 152 7.09 -5.75 18.62
N THR A 153 7.89 -5.70 17.55
CA THR A 153 8.90 -6.71 17.29
C THR A 153 10.24 -6.06 16.98
N SER A 154 11.31 -6.79 17.27
CA SER A 154 12.67 -6.44 16.83
C SER A 154 13.27 -7.61 16.07
N GLN A 155 14.41 -7.39 15.42
CA GLN A 155 15.18 -8.48 14.80
C GLN A 155 15.92 -9.35 15.83
N ASN A 156 15.84 -9.03 17.12
CA ASN A 156 16.43 -9.82 18.21
C ASN A 156 15.52 -11.01 18.57
N VAL A 157 15.43 -11.96 17.64
CA VAL A 157 14.77 -13.25 17.81
C VAL A 157 15.77 -14.36 17.47
N ASP A 158 15.65 -15.54 18.06
CA ASP A 158 16.61 -16.63 17.82
C ASP A 158 16.54 -17.13 16.37
N VAL A 159 15.32 -17.41 15.89
CA VAL A 159 15.06 -18.02 14.57
C VAL A 159 13.88 -17.38 13.85
N SER A 160 13.88 -17.42 12.51
CA SER A 160 12.81 -16.90 11.66
C SER A 160 12.69 -17.70 10.36
N THR A 161 11.50 -17.74 9.75
CA THR A 161 11.33 -18.19 8.37
C THR A 161 11.82 -17.11 7.41
N GLY A 162 13.05 -17.24 6.91
CA GLY A 162 13.69 -16.21 6.09
C GLY A 162 14.28 -15.09 6.96
N SER A 163 14.03 -13.84 6.59
CA SER A 163 14.57 -12.65 7.28
C SER A 163 13.98 -12.47 8.67
N LYS A 164 14.81 -12.02 9.62
CA LYS A 164 14.33 -11.43 10.88
C LYS A 164 13.76 -10.04 10.58
N ILE A 165 12.67 -9.65 11.23
CA ILE A 165 11.98 -8.38 10.97
C ILE A 165 11.69 -7.60 12.26
N ALA A 166 11.77 -6.29 12.17
CA ALA A 166 11.19 -5.37 13.14
C ALA A 166 9.89 -4.79 12.59
N MET A 167 8.83 -4.76 13.38
CA MET A 167 7.57 -4.11 13.02
C MET A 167 7.61 -2.64 13.45
N LEU A 168 7.61 -1.74 12.46
CA LEU A 168 7.74 -0.30 12.69
C LEU A 168 6.38 0.39 12.50
N ARG A 169 5.80 0.89 13.59
CA ARG A 169 4.51 1.61 13.60
C ARG A 169 4.64 2.97 12.92
N PHE A 170 3.72 3.32 12.02
CA PHE A 170 3.57 4.71 11.59
C PHE A 170 2.89 5.52 12.71
N PHE A 171 3.57 6.55 13.24
CA PHE A 171 3.08 7.41 14.32
C PHE A 171 2.42 8.71 13.81
N THR A 172 2.62 9.04 12.54
CA THR A 172 1.94 10.12 11.82
C THR A 172 1.70 9.70 10.37
N GLY A 173 0.71 10.32 9.72
CA GLY A 173 0.28 10.05 8.36
C GLY A 173 -1.15 9.53 8.27
N GLU A 174 -1.70 9.61 7.06
CA GLU A 174 -3.06 9.19 6.75
C GLU A 174 -3.07 7.76 6.21
N VAL A 175 -3.75 6.85 6.91
CA VAL A 175 -3.96 5.47 6.44
C VAL A 175 -5.07 5.48 5.39
N PHE A 176 -4.74 5.05 4.17
CA PHE A 176 -5.65 5.06 3.02
C PHE A 176 -5.93 3.63 2.57
N THR A 177 -7.19 3.21 2.69
CA THR A 177 -7.65 1.83 2.45
C THR A 177 -8.67 1.77 1.32
N GLU A 178 -9.22 0.59 1.06
CA GLU A 178 -10.36 0.37 0.15
C GLU A 178 -11.57 1.24 0.53
N ILE A 179 -11.78 1.53 1.82
CA ILE A 179 -12.89 2.36 2.30
C ILE A 179 -12.76 3.80 1.76
N GLU A 180 -11.58 4.42 1.92
CA GLU A 180 -11.30 5.74 1.34
C GLU A 180 -11.33 5.69 -0.19
N ALA A 181 -10.92 4.56 -0.78
CA ALA A 181 -10.88 4.39 -2.22
C ALA A 181 -12.28 4.33 -2.85
N PHE A 182 -13.20 3.56 -2.26
CA PHE A 182 -14.61 3.53 -2.67
C PHE A 182 -15.25 4.92 -2.58
N LYS A 183 -15.00 5.63 -1.48
CA LYS A 183 -15.48 7.01 -1.31
C LYS A 183 -14.90 7.95 -2.37
N THR A 184 -13.59 7.89 -2.61
CA THR A 184 -12.89 8.77 -3.56
C THR A 184 -13.30 8.54 -5.01
N LEU A 185 -13.50 7.29 -5.42
CA LEU A 185 -13.79 6.96 -6.82
C LEU A 185 -15.27 7.02 -7.17
N PHE A 186 -16.12 6.55 -6.26
CA PHE A 186 -17.52 6.26 -6.53
C PHE A 186 -18.49 6.99 -5.58
N ASP A 187 -17.98 7.76 -4.61
CA ASP A 187 -18.77 8.37 -3.54
C ASP A 187 -19.63 7.36 -2.76
N LEU A 188 -19.08 6.16 -2.54
CA LEU A 188 -19.76 5.07 -1.83
C LEU A 188 -19.29 4.95 -0.39
N ASP A 189 -20.23 4.67 0.51
CA ASP A 189 -19.92 4.19 1.85
C ASP A 189 -19.60 2.69 1.78
N ALA A 190 -18.51 2.26 2.42
CA ALA A 190 -18.05 0.87 2.36
C ALA A 190 -17.84 0.30 3.77
N GLN A 191 -18.34 -0.91 3.99
CA GLN A 191 -18.13 -1.68 5.22
C GLN A 191 -17.58 -3.06 4.87
N ILE A 192 -16.60 -3.52 5.62
CA ILE A 192 -16.06 -4.87 5.46
C ILE A 192 -17.04 -5.86 6.08
N ILE A 193 -17.36 -6.92 5.35
CA ILE A 193 -18.33 -7.94 5.78
C ILE A 193 -17.73 -9.34 5.85
N LEU A 194 -16.61 -9.59 5.17
CA LEU A 194 -15.88 -10.87 5.23
C LEU A 194 -14.44 -10.69 4.75
N SER A 195 -13.58 -11.67 5.07
CA SER A 195 -12.21 -11.76 4.61
C SER A 195 -11.78 -13.21 4.42
N GLY A 196 -10.86 -13.45 3.49
CA GLY A 196 -10.40 -14.78 3.10
C GLY A 196 -10.97 -15.22 1.76
N GLY A 197 -10.45 -16.34 1.27
CA GLY A 197 -10.81 -16.92 -0.02
C GLY A 197 -9.85 -18.04 -0.39
N ILE A 198 -10.13 -18.72 -1.49
CA ILE A 198 -9.33 -19.83 -2.02
C ILE A 198 -8.75 -19.46 -3.38
N GLU A 199 -7.80 -20.26 -3.88
CA GLU A 199 -7.21 -20.09 -5.21
C GLU A 199 -6.69 -18.67 -5.49
N ASP A 200 -7.26 -17.97 -6.46
CA ASP A 200 -6.94 -16.60 -6.88
C ASP A 200 -7.49 -15.51 -5.93
N SER A 201 -8.42 -15.89 -5.07
CA SER A 201 -9.09 -15.03 -4.08
C SER A 201 -8.46 -15.14 -2.68
N LYS A 202 -7.30 -15.78 -2.54
CA LYS A 202 -6.54 -15.82 -1.28
C LYS A 202 -6.23 -14.39 -0.80
N GLY A 203 -6.59 -14.10 0.45
CA GLY A 203 -6.46 -12.75 1.02
C GLY A 203 -7.52 -11.77 0.52
N GLY A 204 -8.56 -12.23 -0.17
CA GLY A 204 -9.68 -11.40 -0.60
C GLY A 204 -10.45 -10.80 0.57
N VAL A 205 -11.11 -9.67 0.33
CA VAL A 205 -11.92 -8.95 1.31
C VAL A 205 -13.25 -8.57 0.68
N GLY A 206 -14.34 -8.89 1.36
CA GLY A 206 -15.70 -8.58 0.92
C GLY A 206 -16.22 -7.32 1.58
N PHE A 207 -16.87 -6.48 0.78
CA PHE A 207 -17.41 -5.19 1.17
C PHE A 207 -18.92 -5.12 0.89
N LEU A 208 -19.69 -4.57 1.83
CA LEU A 208 -21.01 -4.01 1.58
C LEU A 208 -20.83 -2.53 1.25
N VAL A 209 -21.19 -2.15 0.03
CA VAL A 209 -21.11 -0.75 -0.43
C VAL A 209 -22.51 -0.16 -0.58
N ARG A 210 -22.65 1.14 -0.31
CA ARG A 210 -23.92 1.87 -0.37
C ARG A 210 -23.74 3.22 -1.07
N GLY A 211 -24.68 3.56 -1.95
CA GLY A 211 -24.70 4.81 -2.70
C GLY A 211 -25.22 4.63 -4.12
N GLU A 212 -25.08 5.65 -4.98
CA GLU A 212 -25.68 5.63 -6.31
C GLU A 212 -24.84 4.88 -7.36
N LYS A 213 -23.51 4.94 -7.24
CA LYS A 213 -22.56 4.37 -8.22
C LYS A 213 -22.14 2.92 -7.93
N ILE A 214 -23.01 2.14 -7.29
CA ILE A 214 -22.70 0.75 -6.93
C ILE A 214 -22.38 -0.13 -8.13
N ASN A 215 -23.05 0.09 -9.28
CA ASN A 215 -22.79 -0.68 -10.49
C ASN A 215 -21.40 -0.38 -11.07
N GLU A 216 -20.98 0.88 -11.09
CA GLU A 216 -19.63 1.27 -11.52
C GLU A 216 -18.54 0.62 -10.64
N ALA A 217 -18.80 0.50 -9.34
CA ALA A 217 -17.89 -0.17 -8.40
C ALA A 217 -17.84 -1.69 -8.63
N VAL A 218 -18.96 -2.34 -8.93
CA VAL A 218 -19.02 -3.76 -9.31
C VAL A 218 -18.28 -4.00 -10.62
N ASP A 219 -18.50 -3.16 -11.64
CA ASP A 219 -17.80 -3.25 -12.92
C ASP A 219 -16.29 -3.07 -12.76
N PHE A 220 -15.88 -2.15 -11.88
CA PHE A 220 -14.46 -1.98 -11.53
C PHE A 220 -13.89 -3.25 -10.91
N ALA A 221 -14.58 -3.86 -9.94
CA ALA A 221 -14.13 -5.09 -9.29
C ALA A 221 -14.02 -6.24 -10.29
N ASN A 222 -15.06 -6.46 -11.12
CA ASN A 222 -15.07 -7.50 -12.15
C ASN A 222 -13.89 -7.35 -13.13
N LYS A 223 -13.55 -6.11 -13.50
CA LYS A 223 -12.41 -5.85 -14.37
C LYS A 223 -11.07 -6.15 -13.70
N TYR A 224 -10.89 -5.74 -12.45
CA TYR A 224 -9.57 -5.66 -11.82
C TYR A 224 -9.24 -6.80 -10.84
N ASN A 225 -10.21 -7.62 -10.45
CA ASN A 225 -9.97 -8.75 -9.56
C ASN A 225 -8.94 -9.73 -10.11
N GLU A 226 -8.99 -10.01 -11.41
CA GLU A 226 -8.08 -10.93 -12.09
C GLU A 226 -6.93 -10.21 -12.82
N THR A 227 -6.90 -8.87 -12.78
CA THR A 227 -5.84 -8.10 -13.43
C THR A 227 -4.64 -7.96 -12.50
N GLY A 228 -3.62 -8.80 -12.72
CA GLY A 228 -2.29 -8.62 -12.12
C GLY A 228 -1.44 -7.64 -12.92
N ILE A 229 -0.56 -6.89 -12.26
CA ILE A 229 0.54 -6.19 -12.95
C ILE A 229 1.78 -7.10 -12.91
N ASN A 230 2.19 -7.57 -14.08
CA ASN A 230 3.33 -8.48 -14.21
C ASN A 230 4.63 -7.75 -13.90
N ALA A 231 5.12 -7.92 -12.68
CA ALA A 231 6.50 -7.59 -12.34
C ALA A 231 7.13 -8.82 -11.70
N GLN A 232 8.12 -9.40 -12.37
CA GLN A 232 8.89 -10.50 -11.81
C GLN A 232 9.73 -9.98 -10.64
N GLY A 233 9.73 -10.73 -9.55
CA GLY A 233 10.54 -10.46 -8.37
C GLY A 233 11.57 -11.57 -8.20
N GLU A 234 12.82 -11.18 -8.02
CA GLU A 234 13.84 -12.05 -7.45
C GLU A 234 13.88 -11.84 -5.94
N TYR A 235 14.05 -12.91 -5.18
CA TYR A 235 13.92 -12.90 -3.72
C TYR A 235 15.14 -13.55 -3.08
N ILE A 236 15.55 -13.05 -1.92
CA ILE A 236 16.73 -13.55 -1.20
C ILE A 236 16.53 -15.01 -0.72
N PHE A 237 15.33 -15.36 -0.25
CA PHE A 237 15.00 -16.66 0.31
C PHE A 237 14.03 -17.52 -0.53
#